data_AF-A0A8T4JKI1-F1
#
_entry.id   AF-A0A8T4JKI1-F1
#
_cell.length_a   1.000
_cell.length_b   1.000
_cell.length_c   1.000
_cell.angle_alpha   90.00
_cell.angle_beta   90.00
_cell.angle_gamma   90.00
#
_symmetry.space_group_name_H-M   'P 1'
#
loop_
_entity.id
_entity.type
_entity.pdbx_description
1 polymer ?
#
loop_
_entity_poly.entity_id
_entity_poly.type
_entity_poly.pdbx_seq_one_letter_code
_entity_poly.pdbx_strand_id
1 'polypeptide(L)'
;MKTKTKKQERLGRLTELIQESKPLSGDRKEKIKSAAAELLEEGWLFWAYEGFSRINSREGLLQVIKEADKKPDAVTLNEATASYIGSETYLRNLNCFYSWAEEIGFPNRYAFELPKVLKMAYSLSQEYDLGVGIAKGGLYSTYVFNLMGLDVKVAESHKQEIGESFNWISQFSPSDIQNKRVLVLDKDVDGGRTSKKVLETLQKYKPQKISLALNIEPVDERFFTGGGTMMSNVPRGFGEIYYPSKFNYQNFDVAVEIFSDKLPV
;
A
#
# COMPACT_ATOMS: atom_id res chain seq x y z
N MET A 1 14.09 37.89 -27.28
CA MET A 1 12.88 37.18 -26.80
C MET A 1 13.08 35.69 -27.02
N LYS A 2 13.02 34.86 -25.97
CA LYS A 2 13.05 33.39 -26.15
C LYS A 2 11.61 32.92 -26.40
N THR A 3 11.35 32.29 -27.54
CA THR A 3 10.07 31.67 -27.88
C THR A 3 9.77 30.59 -26.84
N LYS A 4 8.57 30.62 -26.23
CA LYS A 4 8.13 29.51 -25.37
C LYS A 4 8.10 28.23 -26.20
N THR A 5 8.49 27.13 -25.59
CA THR A 5 8.31 25.82 -26.23
C THR A 5 6.81 25.49 -26.27
N LYS A 6 6.32 24.76 -27.29
CA LYS A 6 4.93 24.28 -27.36
C LYS A 6 4.47 23.62 -26.05
N LYS A 7 5.40 22.96 -25.39
CA LYS A 7 5.29 22.32 -24.08
C LYS A 7 4.94 23.29 -22.95
N GLN A 8 5.65 24.41 -22.86
CA GLN A 8 5.38 25.46 -21.87
C GLN A 8 4.03 26.16 -22.12
N GLU A 9 3.61 26.26 -23.38
CA GLU A 9 2.30 26.81 -23.75
C GLU A 9 1.17 25.89 -23.28
N ARG A 10 1.31 24.58 -23.50
CA ARG A 10 0.35 23.56 -23.03
C ARG A 10 0.22 23.54 -21.51
N LEU A 11 1.35 23.60 -20.79
CA LEU A 11 1.35 23.72 -19.34
C LEU A 11 0.61 24.98 -18.89
N GLY A 12 0.96 26.14 -19.46
CA GLY A 12 0.31 27.42 -19.12
C GLY A 12 -1.21 27.34 -19.30
N ARG A 13 -1.66 26.78 -20.43
CA ARG A 13 -3.08 26.53 -20.70
C ARG A 13 -3.73 25.66 -19.63
N LEU A 14 -3.10 24.54 -19.23
CA LEU A 14 -3.68 23.69 -18.18
C LEU A 14 -3.72 24.40 -16.83
N THR A 15 -2.64 25.09 -16.43
CA THR A 15 -2.59 25.84 -15.17
C THR A 15 -3.70 26.89 -15.11
N GLU A 16 -3.89 27.66 -16.19
CA GLU A 16 -4.99 28.63 -16.30
C GLU A 16 -6.36 27.94 -16.14
N LEU A 17 -6.57 26.83 -16.87
CA LEU A 17 -7.81 26.06 -16.81
C LEU A 17 -8.08 25.47 -15.41
N ILE A 18 -7.07 25.13 -14.62
CA ILE A 18 -7.23 24.60 -13.26
C ILE A 18 -7.49 25.73 -12.25
N GLN A 19 -6.74 26.84 -12.36
CA GLN A 19 -6.77 27.96 -11.41
C GLN A 19 -8.01 28.85 -11.52
N GLU A 20 -8.75 28.80 -12.63
CA GLU A 20 -10.02 29.51 -12.74
C GLU A 20 -10.98 29.11 -11.61
N SER A 21 -11.41 30.09 -10.81
CA SER A 21 -12.33 29.89 -9.67
C SER A 21 -13.77 29.51 -10.05
N LYS A 22 -14.05 29.38 -11.35
CA LYS A 22 -15.37 29.03 -11.86
C LYS A 22 -15.71 27.55 -11.57
N PRO A 23 -17.00 27.19 -11.52
CA PRO A 23 -17.42 25.79 -11.57
C PRO A 23 -16.88 25.08 -12.82
N LEU A 24 -16.63 23.77 -12.72
CA LEU A 24 -16.19 22.94 -13.83
C LEU A 24 -17.38 22.57 -14.73
N SER A 25 -17.62 23.39 -15.76
CA SER A 25 -18.59 23.08 -16.83
C SER A 25 -18.12 21.87 -17.67
N GLY A 26 -19.05 21.24 -18.41
CA GLY A 26 -18.72 20.13 -19.31
C GLY A 26 -17.62 20.46 -20.31
N ASP A 27 -17.76 21.60 -21.03
CA ASP A 27 -16.73 22.09 -21.97
C ASP A 27 -15.37 22.33 -21.29
N ARG A 28 -15.36 22.87 -20.07
CA ARG A 28 -14.11 23.08 -19.33
C ARG A 28 -13.47 21.75 -18.88
N LYS A 29 -14.27 20.76 -18.48
CA LYS A 29 -13.76 19.42 -18.14
C LYS A 29 -13.11 18.76 -19.36
N GLU A 30 -13.71 18.86 -20.54
CA GLU A 30 -13.14 18.32 -21.77
C GLU A 30 -11.83 19.02 -22.17
N LYS A 31 -11.76 20.35 -22.02
CA LYS A 31 -10.52 21.11 -22.23
C LYS A 31 -9.40 20.69 -21.28
N ILE A 32 -9.72 20.50 -20.00
CA ILE A 32 -8.76 19.99 -19.00
C ILE A 32 -8.33 18.57 -19.36
N LYS A 33 -9.27 17.69 -19.71
CA LYS A 33 -9.00 16.29 -20.12
C LYS A 33 -8.05 16.24 -21.31
N SER A 34 -8.32 17.02 -22.37
CA SER A 34 -7.47 17.10 -23.56
C SER A 34 -6.07 17.62 -23.23
N ALA A 35 -5.97 18.70 -22.45
CA ALA A 35 -4.67 19.26 -22.08
C ALA A 35 -3.86 18.31 -21.19
N ALA A 36 -4.51 17.60 -20.26
CA ALA A 36 -3.87 16.60 -19.41
C ALA A 36 -3.38 15.39 -20.21
N ALA A 37 -4.16 14.91 -21.20
CA ALA A 37 -3.75 13.83 -22.09
C ALA A 37 -2.51 14.20 -22.93
N GLU A 38 -2.47 15.40 -23.51
CA GLU A 38 -1.28 15.90 -24.22
C GLU A 38 -0.03 15.94 -23.32
N LEU A 39 -0.19 16.36 -22.05
CA LEU A 39 0.92 16.38 -21.09
C LEU A 39 1.37 14.97 -20.69
N LEU A 40 0.43 14.02 -20.56
CA LEU A 40 0.75 12.62 -20.29
C LEU A 40 1.59 12.01 -21.42
N GLU A 41 1.19 12.21 -22.68
CA GLU A 41 1.95 11.75 -23.86
C GLU A 41 3.38 12.31 -23.89
N GLU A 42 3.56 13.54 -23.40
CA GLU A 42 4.85 14.20 -23.29
C GLU A 42 5.66 13.84 -22.03
N GLY A 43 5.13 12.95 -21.18
CA GLY A 43 5.75 12.49 -19.93
C GLY A 43 5.66 13.49 -18.77
N TRP A 44 4.76 14.47 -18.80
CA TRP A 44 4.55 15.47 -17.74
C TRP A 44 3.56 14.95 -16.72
N LEU A 45 3.97 13.89 -16.04
CA LEU A 45 3.09 13.05 -15.22
C LEU A 45 2.39 13.82 -14.11
N PHE A 46 3.13 14.63 -13.34
CA PHE A 46 2.55 15.45 -12.27
C PHE A 46 1.42 16.35 -12.78
N TRP A 47 1.63 17.06 -13.89
CA TRP A 47 0.61 17.97 -14.43
C TRP A 47 -0.56 17.24 -15.09
N ALA A 48 -0.30 16.09 -15.71
CA ALA A 48 -1.36 15.22 -16.19
C ALA A 48 -2.23 14.71 -15.02
N TYR A 49 -1.60 14.30 -13.92
CA TYR A 49 -2.28 13.93 -12.67
C TYR A 49 -3.16 15.07 -12.16
N GLU A 50 -2.62 16.28 -12.00
CA GLU A 50 -3.36 17.46 -11.51
C GLU A 50 -4.62 17.71 -12.36
N GLY A 51 -4.48 17.65 -13.69
CA GLY A 51 -5.60 17.80 -14.61
C GLY A 51 -6.67 16.71 -14.45
N PHE A 52 -6.28 15.44 -14.46
CA PHE A 52 -7.23 14.32 -14.33
C PHE A 52 -7.87 14.23 -12.94
N SER A 53 -7.11 14.52 -11.88
CA SER A 53 -7.59 14.60 -10.49
C SER A 53 -8.65 15.70 -10.35
N ARG A 54 -8.39 16.89 -10.91
CA ARG A 54 -9.33 18.03 -10.86
C ARG A 54 -10.71 17.72 -11.45
N ILE A 55 -10.78 16.86 -12.46
CA ILE A 55 -12.03 16.46 -13.11
C ILE A 55 -12.53 15.08 -12.67
N ASN A 56 -11.89 14.44 -11.69
CA ASN A 56 -12.17 13.08 -11.21
C ASN A 56 -12.20 12.02 -12.34
N SER A 57 -11.27 12.12 -13.31
CA SER A 57 -11.19 11.16 -14.41
C SER A 57 -10.45 9.88 -13.96
N ARG A 58 -11.19 8.83 -13.58
CA ARG A 58 -10.60 7.52 -13.20
C ARG A 58 -9.73 6.93 -14.32
N GLU A 59 -10.21 6.97 -15.56
CA GLU A 59 -9.45 6.48 -16.72
C GLU A 59 -8.12 7.21 -16.87
N GLY A 60 -8.12 8.55 -16.82
CA GLY A 60 -6.90 9.35 -16.95
C GLY A 60 -5.93 9.14 -15.79
N LEU A 61 -6.44 9.07 -14.55
CA LEU A 61 -5.63 8.75 -13.37
C LEU A 61 -4.97 7.36 -13.51
N LEU A 62 -5.69 6.35 -13.99
CA LEU A 62 -5.13 5.01 -14.22
C LEU A 62 -4.00 5.02 -15.25
N GLN A 63 -4.12 5.81 -16.31
CA GLN A 63 -3.05 5.97 -17.29
C GLN A 63 -1.81 6.64 -16.67
N VAL A 64 -2.00 7.69 -15.84
CA VAL A 64 -0.89 8.32 -15.10
C VAL A 64 -0.22 7.32 -14.18
N ILE A 65 -0.98 6.52 -13.42
CA ILE A 65 -0.44 5.47 -12.53
C ILE A 65 0.42 4.49 -13.32
N LYS A 66 -0.07 3.98 -14.45
CA LYS A 66 0.66 3.02 -15.31
C LYS A 66 1.97 3.60 -15.86
N GLU A 67 2.00 4.89 -16.19
CA GLU A 67 3.21 5.56 -16.68
C GLU A 67 4.17 5.96 -15.55
N ALA A 68 3.64 6.36 -14.39
CA ALA A 68 4.43 6.68 -13.21
C ALA A 68 5.10 5.43 -12.62
N ASP A 69 4.43 4.28 -12.62
CA ASP A 69 4.96 3.00 -12.13
C ASP A 69 6.18 2.51 -12.94
N LYS A 70 6.28 2.89 -14.22
CA LYS A 70 7.44 2.58 -15.08
C LYS A 70 8.64 3.48 -14.80
N LYS A 71 8.48 4.57 -14.06
CA LYS A 71 9.48 5.61 -13.85
C LYS A 71 9.78 5.74 -12.34
N PRO A 72 10.96 6.19 -11.93
CA PRO A 72 11.25 6.47 -10.53
C PRO A 72 10.56 7.76 -10.02
N ASP A 73 9.32 8.05 -10.46
CA ASP A 73 8.53 9.21 -10.02
C ASP A 73 7.55 8.80 -8.91
N ALA A 74 8.13 8.56 -7.72
CA ALA A 74 7.37 8.09 -6.56
C ALA A 74 6.32 9.09 -6.06
N VAL A 75 6.56 10.40 -6.24
CA VAL A 75 5.63 11.44 -5.78
C VAL A 75 4.35 11.39 -6.58
N THR A 76 4.45 11.48 -7.91
CA THR A 76 3.27 11.44 -8.79
C THR A 76 2.51 10.13 -8.64
N LEU A 77 3.22 9.00 -8.47
CA LEU A 77 2.58 7.69 -8.28
C LEU A 77 1.74 7.64 -6.99
N ASN A 78 2.29 8.13 -5.87
CA ASN A 78 1.57 8.16 -4.60
C ASN A 78 0.33 9.06 -4.66
N GLU A 79 0.45 10.25 -5.26
CA GLU A 79 -0.67 11.19 -5.39
C GLU A 79 -1.76 10.64 -6.33
N ALA A 80 -1.37 10.15 -7.51
CA ALA A 80 -2.31 9.61 -8.48
C ALA A 80 -3.07 8.39 -7.95
N THR A 81 -2.38 7.47 -7.26
CA THR A 81 -3.04 6.30 -6.65
C THR A 81 -3.99 6.67 -5.52
N ALA A 82 -3.62 7.64 -4.66
CA ALA A 82 -4.51 8.15 -3.62
C ALA A 82 -5.76 8.82 -4.20
N SER A 83 -5.60 9.68 -5.22
CA SER A 83 -6.72 10.31 -5.94
C SER A 83 -7.59 9.28 -6.65
N TYR A 84 -7.01 8.21 -7.21
CA TYR A 84 -7.76 7.15 -7.88
C TYR A 84 -8.64 6.36 -6.90
N ILE A 85 -8.15 6.05 -5.69
CA ILE A 85 -8.96 5.44 -4.62
C ILE A 85 -10.13 6.35 -4.23
N GLY A 86 -9.87 7.66 -4.16
CA GLY A 86 -10.84 8.66 -3.76
C GLY A 86 -10.91 8.87 -2.25
N SER A 87 -11.18 10.11 -1.83
CA SER A 87 -11.19 10.50 -0.42
C SER A 87 -12.28 9.80 0.39
N GLU A 88 -13.46 9.57 -0.19
CA GLU A 88 -14.57 8.89 0.46
C GLU A 88 -14.20 7.45 0.82
N THR A 89 -13.72 6.67 -0.14
CA THR A 89 -13.23 5.30 0.07
C THR A 89 -12.11 5.27 1.10
N TYR A 90 -11.16 6.21 1.01
CA TYR A 90 -10.05 6.29 1.94
C TYR A 90 -10.51 6.53 3.39
N LEU A 91 -11.40 7.51 3.61
CA LEU A 91 -11.96 7.82 4.92
C LEU A 91 -12.81 6.68 5.48
N ARG A 92 -13.66 6.07 4.64
CA ARG A 92 -14.46 4.90 5.02
C ARG A 92 -13.57 3.76 5.49
N ASN A 93 -12.53 3.44 4.72
CA ASN A 93 -11.53 2.45 5.11
C ASN A 93 -10.88 2.78 6.46
N LEU A 94 -10.46 4.03 6.70
CA LEU A 94 -9.85 4.41 7.98
C LEU A 94 -10.80 4.18 9.15
N ASN A 95 -12.06 4.59 9.01
CA ASN A 95 -13.07 4.39 10.05
C ASN A 95 -13.29 2.90 10.33
N CYS A 96 -13.49 2.10 9.28
CA CYS A 96 -13.66 0.64 9.42
C CYS A 96 -12.44 -0.04 10.02
N PHE A 97 -11.23 0.34 9.60
CA PHE A 97 -9.98 -0.16 10.18
C PHE A 97 -9.90 0.16 11.68
N TYR A 98 -10.22 1.39 12.06
CA TYR A 98 -10.19 1.77 13.47
C TYR A 98 -11.21 0.96 14.27
N SER A 99 -12.48 0.89 13.85
CA SER A 99 -13.47 0.05 14.52
C SER A 99 -13.01 -1.41 14.65
N TRP A 100 -12.56 -2.03 13.55
CA TRP A 100 -12.04 -3.40 13.55
C TRP A 100 -10.88 -3.58 14.53
N ALA A 101 -9.91 -2.66 14.52
CA ALA A 101 -8.74 -2.78 15.39
C ALA A 101 -9.09 -2.54 16.87
N GLU A 102 -10.11 -1.73 17.17
CA GLU A 102 -10.64 -1.59 18.54
C GLU A 102 -11.30 -2.88 19.04
N GLU A 103 -12.11 -3.53 18.19
CA GLU A 103 -12.77 -4.82 18.50
C GLU A 103 -11.78 -5.92 18.86
N ILE A 104 -10.60 -5.94 18.23
CA ILE A 104 -9.54 -6.91 18.52
C ILE A 104 -8.53 -6.43 19.57
N GLY A 105 -8.83 -5.35 20.30
CA GLY A 105 -8.07 -4.90 21.47
C GLY A 105 -6.90 -3.94 21.20
N PHE A 106 -6.83 -3.33 20.02
CA PHE A 106 -5.83 -2.33 19.66
C PHE A 106 -6.49 -0.99 19.34
N PRO A 107 -6.83 -0.12 20.30
CA PRO A 107 -7.46 1.18 20.01
C PRO A 107 -6.48 2.26 19.52
N ASN A 108 -5.17 2.10 19.71
CA ASN A 108 -4.14 3.08 19.34
C ASN A 108 -3.24 2.52 18.21
N ARG A 109 -3.66 2.73 16.96
CA ARG A 109 -3.01 2.17 15.76
C ARG A 109 -2.85 3.22 14.68
N TYR A 110 -1.86 2.98 13.82
CA TYR A 110 -1.61 3.80 12.65
C TYR A 110 -2.05 3.05 11.39
N ALA A 111 -2.83 3.74 10.56
CA ALA A 111 -3.00 3.32 9.18
C ALA A 111 -1.74 3.66 8.38
N PHE A 112 -1.44 2.85 7.36
CA PHE A 112 -0.32 3.04 6.45
C PHE A 112 -0.82 3.43 5.05
N GLU A 113 0.13 3.67 4.13
CA GLU A 113 -0.12 4.03 2.73
C GLU A 113 -0.98 2.97 2.03
N LEU A 114 -2.30 3.16 2.04
CA LEU A 114 -3.29 2.24 1.47
C LEU A 114 -2.93 1.76 0.05
N PRO A 115 -2.50 2.63 -0.90
CA PRO A 115 -2.17 2.16 -2.24
C PRO A 115 -1.11 1.05 -2.28
N LYS A 116 -0.07 1.15 -1.45
CA LYS A 116 1.04 0.19 -1.40
C LYS A 116 0.59 -1.14 -0.80
N VAL A 117 -0.14 -1.07 0.32
CA VAL A 117 -0.68 -2.25 0.99
C VAL A 117 -1.70 -2.96 0.10
N LEU A 118 -2.57 -2.20 -0.56
CA LEU A 118 -3.63 -2.74 -1.40
C LEU A 118 -3.09 -3.53 -2.59
N LYS A 119 -2.06 -3.03 -3.29
CA LYS A 119 -1.45 -3.78 -4.41
C LYS A 119 -0.79 -5.08 -3.95
N MET A 120 -0.15 -5.08 -2.78
CA MET A 120 0.45 -6.28 -2.20
C MET A 120 -0.63 -7.28 -1.83
N ALA A 121 -1.70 -6.83 -1.17
CA ALA A 121 -2.82 -7.67 -0.75
C ALA A 121 -3.53 -8.29 -1.95
N TYR A 122 -3.76 -7.53 -3.02
CA TYR A 122 -4.33 -8.05 -4.26
C TYR A 122 -3.48 -9.17 -4.86
N SER A 123 -2.16 -9.00 -4.89
CA SER A 123 -1.24 -9.98 -5.49
C SER A 123 -1.07 -11.24 -4.64
N LEU A 124 -0.99 -11.09 -3.31
CA LEU A 124 -0.57 -12.17 -2.43
C LEU A 124 -1.73 -12.91 -1.74
N SER A 125 -2.92 -12.32 -1.62
CA SER A 125 -4.03 -12.90 -0.84
C SER A 125 -4.47 -14.30 -1.31
N GLN A 126 -4.28 -14.63 -2.60
CA GLN A 126 -4.62 -15.94 -3.16
C GLN A 126 -3.43 -16.93 -3.17
N GLU A 127 -2.21 -16.44 -2.92
CA GLU A 127 -0.99 -17.24 -2.92
C GLU A 127 -0.65 -17.86 -1.56
N TYR A 128 -1.35 -17.42 -0.52
CA TYR A 128 -1.15 -17.81 0.86
C TYR A 128 -2.48 -18.27 1.46
N ASP A 129 -2.39 -19.18 2.42
CA ASP A 129 -3.58 -19.72 3.08
C ASP A 129 -3.89 -18.98 4.37
N LEU A 130 -2.87 -18.35 4.98
CA LEU A 130 -2.99 -17.61 6.24
C LEU A 130 -2.05 -16.39 6.27
N GLY A 131 -2.57 -15.25 6.67
CA GLY A 131 -1.82 -14.08 7.09
C GLY A 131 -1.61 -14.04 8.60
N VAL A 132 -0.39 -13.73 9.06
CA VAL A 132 -0.10 -13.50 10.48
C VAL A 132 0.38 -12.07 10.66
N GLY A 133 -0.52 -11.23 11.17
CA GLY A 133 -0.25 -9.85 11.49
C GLY A 133 0.54 -9.67 12.77
N ILE A 134 1.67 -8.97 12.71
CA ILE A 134 2.40 -8.52 13.90
C ILE A 134 1.77 -7.22 14.39
N ALA A 135 1.22 -7.24 15.60
CA ALA A 135 0.49 -6.12 16.20
C ALA A 135 1.27 -4.80 16.19
N LYS A 136 0.53 -3.68 16.22
CA LYS A 136 0.98 -2.28 16.04
C LYS A 136 1.54 -1.96 14.65
N GLY A 137 2.55 -2.69 14.18
CA GLY A 137 3.21 -2.44 12.90
C GLY A 137 2.47 -2.98 11.69
N GLY A 138 2.24 -4.30 11.66
CA GLY A 138 1.57 -5.00 10.56
C GLY A 138 0.04 -4.96 10.63
N LEU A 139 -0.55 -4.28 11.61
CA LEU A 139 -1.99 -4.39 11.88
C LEU A 139 -2.85 -3.86 10.72
N TYR A 140 -2.45 -2.74 10.12
CA TYR A 140 -3.18 -2.17 8.99
C TYR A 140 -3.09 -3.04 7.73
N SER A 141 -1.91 -3.60 7.43
CA SER A 141 -1.81 -4.55 6.32
C SER A 141 -2.60 -5.82 6.59
N THR A 142 -2.63 -6.29 7.82
CA THR A 142 -3.48 -7.42 8.23
C THR A 142 -4.95 -7.17 7.93
N TYR A 143 -5.46 -5.99 8.28
CA TYR A 143 -6.82 -5.58 7.94
C TYR A 143 -7.08 -5.57 6.43
N VAL A 144 -6.21 -4.93 5.65
CA VAL A 144 -6.39 -4.86 4.18
C VAL A 144 -6.31 -6.24 3.53
N PHE A 145 -5.40 -7.11 3.97
CA PHE A 145 -5.31 -8.49 3.47
C PHE A 145 -6.54 -9.32 3.84
N ASN A 146 -7.10 -9.14 5.03
CA ASN A 146 -8.36 -9.76 5.44
C ASN A 146 -9.51 -9.34 4.52
N LEU A 147 -9.63 -8.04 4.23
CA LEU A 147 -10.58 -7.56 3.23
C LEU A 147 -10.31 -8.21 1.89
N MET A 148 -9.07 -8.37 1.45
CA MET A 148 -8.78 -9.07 0.19
C MET A 148 -9.05 -10.58 0.20
N GLY A 149 -9.51 -11.14 1.34
CA GLY A 149 -9.99 -12.51 1.45
C GLY A 149 -8.94 -13.51 1.97
N LEU A 150 -7.79 -13.02 2.45
CA LEU A 150 -6.83 -13.86 3.16
C LEU A 150 -7.33 -14.07 4.59
N ASP A 151 -7.41 -15.32 5.06
CA ASP A 151 -7.65 -15.56 6.49
C ASP A 151 -6.49 -14.98 7.31
N VAL A 152 -6.80 -14.26 8.39
CA VAL A 152 -5.77 -13.58 9.19
C VAL A 152 -5.84 -13.93 10.67
N LYS A 153 -4.66 -14.08 11.27
CA LYS A 153 -4.46 -14.12 12.71
C LYS A 153 -3.61 -12.95 13.14
N VAL A 154 -3.84 -12.44 14.33
CA VAL A 154 -3.05 -11.35 14.91
C VAL A 154 -2.25 -11.91 16.08
N ALA A 155 -0.94 -11.65 16.04
CA ALA A 155 -0.03 -11.96 17.11
C ALA A 155 0.63 -10.67 17.60
N GLU A 156 0.87 -10.61 18.90
CA GLU A 156 1.62 -9.55 19.53
C GLU A 156 2.98 -10.09 19.97
N SER A 157 4.03 -9.31 19.67
CA SER A 157 5.39 -9.66 20.08
C SER A 157 6.07 -8.43 20.64
N HIS A 158 6.33 -8.43 21.95
CA HIS A 158 7.02 -7.35 22.65
C HIS A 158 8.43 -7.74 23.06
N LYS A 159 9.33 -6.79 22.91
CA LYS A 159 10.59 -6.77 23.64
C LYS A 159 10.29 -6.50 25.12
N GLN A 160 10.74 -7.40 25.98
CA GLN A 160 10.73 -7.22 27.43
C GLN A 160 12.17 -6.95 27.90
N GLU A 161 12.34 -6.50 29.14
CA GLU A 161 13.67 -6.31 29.75
C GLU A 161 14.48 -7.62 29.75
N ILE A 162 13.79 -8.76 29.87
CA ILE A 162 14.37 -10.10 29.79
C ILE A 162 13.68 -10.89 28.67
N GLY A 163 14.17 -10.72 27.44
CA GLY A 163 13.76 -11.51 26.27
C GLY A 163 12.57 -10.94 25.48
N GLU A 164 11.95 -11.80 24.67
CA GLU A 164 10.84 -11.45 23.79
C GLU A 164 9.65 -12.39 24.01
N SER A 165 8.49 -11.78 24.22
CA SER A 165 7.21 -12.45 24.36
C SER A 165 6.53 -12.57 22.99
N PHE A 166 5.76 -13.63 22.79
CA PHE A 166 4.89 -13.82 21.63
C PHE A 166 3.55 -14.33 22.16
N ASN A 167 2.46 -13.62 21.84
CA ASN A 167 1.12 -13.96 22.27
C ASN A 167 0.15 -13.86 21.08
N TRP A 168 -0.72 -14.86 20.92
CA TRP A 168 -1.83 -14.76 19.99
C TRP A 168 -2.92 -13.86 20.58
N ILE A 169 -3.42 -12.92 19.78
CA ILE A 169 -4.54 -12.04 20.16
C ILE A 169 -5.85 -12.65 19.67
N SER A 170 -5.84 -13.13 18.42
CA SER A 170 -6.95 -13.91 17.86
C SER A 170 -6.95 -15.35 18.39
N GLN A 171 -8.13 -15.99 18.42
CA GLN A 171 -8.22 -17.43 18.65
C GLN A 171 -7.37 -18.19 17.62
N PHE A 172 -6.56 -19.10 18.13
CA PHE A 172 -5.53 -19.80 17.37
C PHE A 172 -5.53 -21.30 17.69
N SER A 173 -5.43 -22.12 16.66
CA SER A 173 -5.20 -23.57 16.77
C SER A 173 -3.95 -23.97 15.97
N PRO A 174 -3.18 -25.00 16.40
CA PRO A 174 -2.04 -25.50 15.62
C PRO A 174 -2.38 -25.88 14.17
N SER A 175 -3.61 -26.38 13.93
CA SER A 175 -4.10 -26.72 12.59
C SER A 175 -4.26 -25.52 11.66
N ASP A 176 -4.34 -24.30 12.20
CA ASP A 176 -4.41 -23.07 11.40
C ASP A 176 -3.11 -22.85 10.60
N ILE A 177 -1.97 -23.37 11.09
CA ILE A 177 -0.65 -23.19 10.45
C ILE A 177 -0.12 -24.48 9.82
N GLN A 178 -0.45 -25.64 10.36
CA GLN A 178 0.13 -26.90 9.92
C GLN A 178 -0.08 -27.14 8.42
N ASN A 179 1.01 -27.39 7.68
CA ASN A 179 1.03 -27.57 6.23
C ASN A 179 0.45 -26.39 5.41
N LYS A 180 0.30 -25.19 6.00
CA LYS A 180 -0.18 -24.00 5.31
C LYS A 180 0.95 -23.13 4.78
N ARG A 181 0.64 -22.37 3.73
CA ARG A 181 1.46 -21.27 3.21
C ARG A 181 1.15 -20.03 4.04
N VAL A 182 2.08 -19.63 4.92
CA VAL A 182 1.88 -18.52 5.85
C VAL A 182 2.60 -17.27 5.38
N LEU A 183 1.89 -16.14 5.38
CA LEU A 183 2.45 -14.81 5.12
C LEU A 183 2.49 -14.00 6.41
N VAL A 184 3.67 -13.70 6.93
CA VAL A 184 3.84 -12.78 8.05
C VAL A 184 3.72 -11.36 7.53
N LEU A 185 2.89 -10.54 8.17
CA LEU A 185 2.65 -9.15 7.81
C LEU A 185 3.27 -8.25 8.87
N ASP A 186 4.27 -7.47 8.47
CA ASP A 186 4.97 -6.54 9.35
C ASP A 186 5.05 -5.15 8.70
N LYS A 187 5.25 -4.12 9.52
CA LYS A 187 5.53 -2.78 9.00
C LYS A 187 6.93 -2.75 8.38
N ASP A 188 7.91 -3.13 9.19
CA ASP A 188 9.33 -2.98 8.97
C ASP A 188 10.14 -3.99 9.78
N VAL A 189 11.37 -4.25 9.37
CA VAL A 189 12.33 -5.08 10.09
C VAL A 189 13.53 -4.23 10.49
N ASP A 190 13.42 -3.54 11.61
CA ASP A 190 14.52 -2.79 12.20
C ASP A 190 15.57 -3.76 12.76
N GLY A 191 15.46 -4.24 14.00
CA GLY A 191 16.46 -5.15 14.57
C GLY A 191 16.35 -6.64 14.22
N GLY A 192 15.38 -7.06 13.39
CA GLY A 192 15.13 -8.48 13.05
C GLY A 192 14.52 -9.35 14.15
N ARG A 193 14.63 -8.91 15.41
CA ARG A 193 14.25 -9.61 16.63
C ARG A 193 12.80 -10.11 16.65
N THR A 194 11.85 -9.19 16.53
CA THR A 194 10.41 -9.52 16.50
C THR A 194 10.09 -10.52 15.39
N SER A 195 10.52 -10.24 14.16
CA SER A 195 10.28 -11.14 13.02
C SER A 195 10.94 -12.51 13.22
N LYS A 196 12.10 -12.58 13.91
CA LYS A 196 12.78 -13.84 14.25
C LYS A 196 11.97 -14.64 15.26
N LYS A 197 11.50 -13.99 16.33
CA LYS A 197 10.66 -14.63 17.35
C LYS A 197 9.37 -15.19 16.75
N VAL A 198 8.74 -14.44 15.86
CA VAL A 198 7.56 -14.86 15.11
C VAL A 198 7.90 -16.08 14.24
N LEU A 199 8.96 -16.00 13.43
CA LEU A 199 9.41 -17.11 12.58
C LEU A 199 9.65 -18.40 13.38
N GLU A 200 10.44 -18.34 14.44
CA GLU A 200 10.75 -19.48 15.32
C GLU A 200 9.50 -20.07 15.98
N THR A 201 8.52 -19.22 16.30
CA THR A 201 7.25 -19.67 16.90
C THR A 201 6.39 -20.38 15.87
N LEU A 202 6.23 -19.80 14.67
CA LEU A 202 5.42 -20.37 13.60
C LEU A 202 6.01 -21.70 13.09
N GLN A 203 7.33 -21.83 13.02
CA GLN A 203 8.00 -23.06 12.58
C GLN A 203 7.67 -24.29 13.44
N LYS A 204 7.35 -24.11 14.73
CA LYS A 204 6.95 -25.21 15.63
C LYS A 204 5.68 -25.93 15.15
N TYR A 205 4.82 -25.23 14.42
CA TYR A 205 3.56 -25.76 13.88
C TYR A 205 3.73 -26.40 12.50
N LYS A 206 4.96 -26.49 11.97
CA LYS A 206 5.30 -27.15 10.69
C LYS A 206 4.46 -26.63 9.49
N PRO A 207 4.51 -25.31 9.19
CA PRO A 207 3.93 -24.78 7.94
C PRO A 207 4.66 -25.33 6.71
N GLN A 208 3.99 -25.27 5.55
CA GLN A 208 4.60 -25.60 4.26
C GLN A 208 5.67 -24.57 3.87
N LYS A 209 5.34 -23.28 4.02
CA LYS A 209 6.26 -22.16 3.84
C LYS A 209 5.87 -21.00 4.74
N ILE A 210 6.85 -20.19 5.12
CA ILE A 210 6.64 -18.91 5.80
C ILE A 210 7.32 -17.84 4.96
N SER A 211 6.59 -16.81 4.57
CA SER A 211 7.11 -15.63 3.87
C SER A 211 6.84 -14.39 4.69
N LEU A 212 7.48 -13.28 4.34
CA LEU A 212 7.33 -12.01 5.03
C LEU A 212 6.92 -10.93 4.03
N ALA A 213 5.89 -10.15 4.34
CA ALA A 213 5.54 -8.94 3.60
C ALA A 213 5.73 -7.72 4.51
N LEU A 214 6.45 -6.74 3.99
CA LEU A 214 6.77 -5.48 4.64
C LEU A 214 5.96 -4.34 4.03
N ASN A 215 5.46 -3.44 4.87
CA ASN A 215 4.72 -2.27 4.42
C ASN A 215 5.62 -1.17 3.84
N ILE A 216 6.90 -1.16 4.22
CA ILE A 216 7.88 -0.17 3.76
C ILE A 216 8.98 -0.81 2.91
N GLU A 217 9.62 0.01 2.08
CA GLU A 217 10.80 -0.40 1.35
C GLU A 217 11.96 -0.70 2.31
N PRO A 218 12.74 -1.76 2.06
CA PRO A 218 14.04 -1.88 2.68
C PRO A 218 14.95 -0.75 2.19
N VAL A 219 15.68 -0.16 3.12
CA VAL A 219 16.70 0.85 2.85
C VAL A 219 18.00 0.11 2.50
N ASP A 220 18.70 0.60 1.50
CA ASP A 220 20.06 0.15 1.19
C ASP A 220 20.99 0.55 2.35
N GLU A 221 21.81 -0.41 2.81
CA GLU A 221 22.73 -0.27 3.95
C GLU A 221 23.64 0.96 3.82
N ARG A 222 23.97 1.38 2.59
CA ARG A 222 24.82 2.54 2.31
C ARG A 222 24.19 3.87 2.67
N PHE A 223 22.86 3.93 2.80
CA PHE A 223 22.11 5.16 3.08
C PHE A 223 21.38 5.11 4.43
N PHE A 224 21.72 4.13 5.28
CA PHE A 224 21.07 3.95 6.56
C PHE A 224 21.52 5.01 7.59
N THR A 225 20.63 5.94 7.95
CA THR A 225 20.90 6.99 8.96
C THR A 225 20.33 6.67 10.34
N GLY A 226 20.05 5.39 10.64
CA GLY A 226 19.66 4.94 11.98
C GLY A 226 18.20 4.51 12.16
N GLY A 227 17.40 4.43 11.10
CA GLY A 227 16.04 3.87 11.16
C GLY A 227 15.53 3.40 9.81
N GLY A 228 14.81 2.27 9.80
CA GLY A 228 14.24 1.64 8.60
C GLY A 228 14.53 0.14 8.53
N THR A 229 13.94 -0.54 7.56
CA THR A 229 14.23 -1.97 7.33
C THR A 229 15.54 -2.11 6.58
N MET A 230 16.51 -2.87 7.07
CA MET A 230 17.61 -3.37 6.23
C MET A 230 17.35 -4.83 5.87
N MET A 231 17.62 -5.22 4.62
CA MET A 231 17.44 -6.61 4.21
C MET A 231 18.31 -7.58 5.02
N SER A 232 19.47 -7.15 5.50
CA SER A 232 20.34 -7.93 6.39
C SER A 232 19.74 -8.18 7.78
N ASN A 233 18.79 -7.37 8.21
CA ASN A 233 18.08 -7.57 9.47
C ASN A 233 16.95 -8.60 9.36
N VAL A 234 16.55 -8.97 8.14
CA VAL A 234 15.54 -10.00 7.93
C VAL A 234 16.09 -11.36 8.36
N PRO A 235 15.43 -12.07 9.30
CA PRO A 235 15.89 -13.35 9.77
C PRO A 235 15.99 -14.39 8.66
N ARG A 236 17.07 -15.18 8.66
CA ARG A 236 17.19 -16.34 7.77
C ARG A 236 16.10 -17.36 8.11
N GLY A 237 15.43 -17.89 7.08
CA GLY A 237 14.41 -18.94 7.22
C GLY A 237 13.02 -18.52 6.75
N PHE A 238 12.76 -17.22 6.55
CA PHE A 238 11.70 -16.80 5.65
C PHE A 238 12.04 -17.24 4.22
N GLY A 239 11.04 -17.70 3.46
CA GLY A 239 11.16 -18.03 2.05
C GLY A 239 11.26 -16.76 1.21
N GLU A 240 10.12 -16.28 0.73
CA GLU A 240 10.06 -15.00 0.01
C GLU A 240 9.90 -13.82 0.96
N ILE A 241 10.55 -12.70 0.61
CA ILE A 241 10.40 -11.40 1.27
C ILE A 241 9.77 -10.44 0.28
N TYR A 242 8.62 -9.89 0.62
CA TYR A 242 7.86 -8.94 -0.19
C TYR A 242 7.92 -7.55 0.42
N TYR A 243 7.97 -6.54 -0.44
CA TYR A 243 7.95 -5.12 -0.11
C TYR A 243 7.39 -4.36 -1.33
N PRO A 244 6.96 -3.09 -1.19
CA PRO A 244 6.07 -2.48 -2.17
C PRO A 244 6.65 -2.42 -3.60
N SER A 245 7.95 -2.17 -3.78
CA SER A 245 8.59 -2.08 -5.10
C SER A 245 8.68 -3.41 -5.85
N LYS A 246 8.36 -4.55 -5.21
CA LYS A 246 8.20 -5.85 -5.91
C LYS A 246 6.89 -5.97 -6.70
N PHE A 247 5.98 -5.01 -6.56
CA PHE A 247 4.65 -5.06 -7.17
C PHE A 247 4.41 -3.85 -8.05
N ASN A 248 3.90 -4.11 -9.26
CA ASN A 248 3.45 -3.08 -10.19
C ASN A 248 1.97 -2.72 -9.97
N TYR A 249 1.51 -1.66 -10.62
CA TYR A 249 0.13 -1.15 -10.53
C TYR A 249 -0.73 -1.53 -11.75
N GLN A 250 -0.37 -2.60 -12.48
CA GLN A 250 -1.06 -2.97 -13.74
C GLN A 250 -2.57 -3.24 -13.55
N ASN A 251 -2.95 -3.86 -12.43
CA ASN A 251 -4.32 -4.25 -12.08
C ASN A 251 -4.86 -3.45 -10.87
N PHE A 252 -4.38 -2.22 -10.69
CA PHE A 252 -4.72 -1.43 -9.50
C PHE A 252 -6.20 -1.03 -9.46
N ASP A 253 -6.82 -0.80 -10.61
CA ASP A 253 -8.26 -0.58 -10.76
C ASP A 253 -9.09 -1.73 -10.20
N VAL A 254 -8.77 -2.96 -10.61
CA VAL A 254 -9.43 -4.18 -10.13
C VAL A 254 -9.23 -4.36 -8.62
N ALA A 255 -8.02 -4.10 -8.12
CA ALA A 255 -7.73 -4.16 -6.69
C ALA A 255 -8.59 -3.18 -5.88
N VAL A 256 -8.76 -1.95 -6.38
CA VAL A 256 -9.59 -0.91 -5.75
C VAL A 256 -11.07 -1.27 -5.79
N GLU A 257 -11.57 -1.84 -6.88
CA GLU A 257 -12.96 -2.29 -6.98
C GLU A 257 -13.27 -3.38 -5.95
N ILE A 258 -12.50 -4.47 -5.92
CA ILE A 258 -12.66 -5.56 -4.95
C ILE A 258 -12.59 -5.04 -3.51
N PHE A 259 -11.63 -4.16 -3.23
CA PHE A 259 -11.48 -3.58 -1.91
C PHE A 259 -12.68 -2.73 -1.51
N SER A 260 -13.17 -1.87 -2.41
CA SER A 260 -14.29 -0.97 -2.15
C SER A 260 -15.59 -1.73 -1.89
N ASP A 261 -15.82 -2.82 -2.62
CA ASP A 261 -16.99 -3.68 -2.47
C ASP A 261 -17.02 -4.43 -1.14
N LYS A 262 -15.85 -4.66 -0.54
CA LYS A 262 -15.71 -5.41 0.72
C LYS A 262 -15.66 -4.53 1.96
N LEU A 263 -15.61 -3.20 1.80
CA LEU A 263 -15.74 -2.30 2.94
C LEU A 263 -17.14 -2.45 3.55
N PRO A 264 -17.27 -2.58 4.89
CA PRO A 264 -18.57 -2.55 5.56
C PRO A 264 -19.34 -1.26 5.27
N VAL A 265 -20.66 -1.36 5.06
CA VAL A 265 -21.57 -0.22 4.83
C VAL A 265 -21.72 0.60 6.10
#